data_AF-A0A852C489-F1
#
_entry.id   AF-A0A852C489-F1
#
_cell.length_a   1.000
_cell.length_b   1.000
_cell.length_c   1.000
_cell.angle_alpha   90.00
_cell.angle_beta   90.00
_cell.angle_gamma   90.00
#
_symmetry.space_group_name_H-M   'P 1'
#
loop_
_entity.id
_entity.type
_entity.pdbx_description
1 polymer ?
#
loop_
_entity_poly.entity_id
_entity_poly.type
_entity_poly.pdbx_seq_one_letter_code
_entity_poly.pdbx_strand_id
1 'polypeptide(L)'
;SRFSEEYPRDVPLLSAVRSVCTGTGGGRRRRRRRRRRDPKRGEEEEEEAGGGGEAERQPWFESLYQGAVFQLRRGDRLEATTTPGRFLDLHG
;
A
#
# COMPACT_ATOMS: atom_id res chain seq x y z
N SER A 1 13.23 -5.61 15.37
CA SER A 1 14.44 -4.96 15.89
C SER A 1 15.25 -5.93 16.72
N ARG A 2 16.51 -5.57 16.97
CA ARG A 2 17.39 -6.17 17.97
C ARG A 2 17.71 -5.12 19.02
N PHE A 3 17.50 -5.46 20.28
CA PHE A 3 18.00 -4.72 21.43
C PHE A 3 19.15 -5.48 22.07
N SER A 4 20.19 -4.76 22.50
CA SER A 4 21.32 -5.33 23.25
C SER A 4 21.59 -4.51 24.50
N GLU A 5 21.95 -5.11 25.62
CA GLU A 5 22.28 -4.35 26.84
C GLU A 5 23.57 -3.54 26.70
N GLU A 6 24.54 -4.05 25.91
CA GLU A 6 25.80 -3.36 25.60
C GLU A 6 25.58 -2.14 24.68
N TYR A 7 24.52 -2.19 23.88
CA TYR A 7 24.09 -1.09 23.01
C TYR A 7 22.59 -0.89 23.16
N PRO A 8 22.13 -0.16 24.20
CA PRO A 8 20.73 -0.13 24.66
C PRO A 8 19.85 0.74 23.75
N ARG A 9 19.75 0.32 22.49
CA ARG A 9 18.94 0.93 21.44
C ARG A 9 18.37 -0.18 20.57
N ASP A 10 17.15 0.03 20.10
CA ASP A 10 16.54 -0.83 19.11
C ASP A 10 17.13 -0.57 17.72
N VAL A 11 17.72 -1.60 17.14
CA VAL A 11 18.28 -1.57 15.79
C VAL A 11 17.43 -2.45 14.86
N PRO A 12 16.90 -1.93 13.74
CA PRO A 12 16.15 -2.77 12.80
C PRO A 12 17.09 -3.78 12.12
N LEU A 13 16.84 -5.07 12.31
CA LEU A 13 17.53 -6.13 11.56
C LEU A 13 16.92 -6.33 10.18
N LEU A 14 15.58 -6.35 10.13
CA LEU A 14 14.77 -6.49 8.92
C LEU A 14 13.66 -5.45 8.99
N SER A 15 13.39 -4.78 7.87
CA SER A 15 12.27 -3.84 7.71
C SER A 15 11.70 -3.94 6.30
N ALA A 16 10.40 -3.71 6.18
CA ALA A 16 9.69 -3.75 4.91
C ALA A 16 8.45 -2.87 5.02
N VAL A 17 8.02 -2.35 3.88
CA VAL A 17 6.86 -1.46 3.78
C VAL A 17 6.01 -1.93 2.61
N ARG A 18 4.68 -1.85 2.75
CA ARG A 18 3.71 -2.15 1.70
C ARG A 18 2.73 -0.99 1.53
N SER A 19 2.34 -0.73 0.29
CA SER A 19 1.29 0.23 -0.06
C SER A 19 0.06 -0.53 -0.54
N VAL A 20 -1.02 -0.47 0.22
CA VAL A 20 -2.24 -1.29 0.00
C VAL A 20 -3.43 -0.47 -0.54
N CYS A 21 -3.36 0.85 -0.43
CA CYS A 21 -4.41 1.72 -0.94
C CYS A 21 -4.19 1.97 -2.44
N THR A 22 -5.10 1.48 -3.28
CA THR A 22 -5.28 2.04 -4.63
C THR A 22 -5.72 3.49 -4.45
N GLY A 23 -4.94 4.46 -4.92
CA GLY A 23 -5.28 5.87 -4.76
C GLY A 23 -6.74 6.16 -5.12
N THR A 24 -7.45 6.91 -4.27
CA THR A 24 -8.75 7.50 -4.61
C THR A 24 -8.57 8.28 -5.90
N GLY A 25 -9.09 7.73 -7.01
CA GLY A 25 -8.86 8.27 -8.34
C GLY A 25 -7.84 7.47 -9.15
N GLY A 26 -8.21 6.22 -9.48
CA GLY A 26 -7.79 5.59 -10.72
C GLY A 26 -8.38 6.35 -11.91
N GLY A 27 -8.01 7.62 -12.06
CA GLY A 27 -8.19 8.36 -13.30
C GLY A 27 -7.46 7.56 -14.35
N ARG A 28 -8.24 6.80 -15.14
CA ARG A 28 -7.77 6.18 -16.38
C ARG A 28 -6.93 7.25 -17.04
N ARG A 29 -5.60 7.09 -17.06
CA ARG A 29 -4.73 7.92 -17.89
C ARG A 29 -5.14 7.58 -19.31
N ARG A 30 -6.21 8.24 -19.80
CA ARG A 30 -6.58 8.26 -21.20
C ARG A 30 -5.34 8.83 -21.85
N ARG A 31 -4.52 7.95 -22.44
CA ARG A 31 -3.45 8.34 -23.33
C ARG A 31 -4.14 9.22 -24.35
N ARG A 32 -4.01 10.55 -24.20
CA ARG A 32 -4.46 11.52 -25.18
C ARG A 32 -3.62 11.24 -26.41
N ARG A 33 -4.07 10.31 -27.25
CA ARG A 33 -3.66 10.28 -28.65
C ARG A 33 -4.02 11.66 -29.15
N ARG A 34 -3.01 12.50 -29.39
CA ARG A 34 -3.16 13.80 -30.04
C ARG A 34 -3.72 13.53 -31.44
N ARG A 35 -5.04 13.39 -31.55
CA ARG A 35 -5.72 13.55 -32.83
C ARG A 35 -5.72 15.04 -33.10
N ARG A 36 -5.07 15.42 -34.20
CA ARG A 36 -5.10 16.77 -34.77
C ARG A 36 -6.57 17.17 -34.88
N ARG A 37 -6.91 18.37 -34.38
CA ARG A 37 -8.28 18.87 -34.25
C ARG A 37 -8.61 19.67 -35.50
N ASP A 38 -9.56 19.19 -36.31
CA ASP A 38 -10.33 20.04 -37.21
C ASP A 38 -11.61 20.48 -36.48
N PRO A 39 -12.02 21.76 -36.53
CA PRO A 39 -13.15 22.25 -35.75
C PRO A 39 -14.42 22.33 -36.59
N LYS A 40 -15.49 21.62 -36.18
CA LYS A 40 -16.86 22.10 -36.45
C LYS A 40 -17.88 21.47 -35.48
N ARG A 41 -18.56 22.37 -34.73
CA ARG A 41 -20.00 22.39 -34.35
C ARG A 41 -20.57 21.07 -33.82
N GLY A 42 -20.86 20.91 -32.54
CA GLY A 42 -21.87 21.62 -31.75
C GLY A 42 -22.79 20.56 -31.15
N GLU A 43 -23.54 20.92 -30.09
CA GLU A 43 -24.50 20.12 -29.31
C GLU A 43 -23.92 19.53 -28.01
N GLU A 44 -24.38 20.15 -26.91
CA GLU A 44 -24.16 19.79 -25.53
C GLU A 44 -25.22 18.75 -25.15
N GLU A 45 -24.82 17.48 -25.11
CA GLU A 45 -25.57 16.45 -24.41
C GLU A 45 -24.93 16.28 -23.03
N GLU A 46 -25.62 16.78 -22.01
CA GLU A 46 -25.36 16.45 -20.61
C GLU A 46 -25.69 14.98 -20.39
N GLU A 47 -24.70 14.12 -20.61
CA GLU A 47 -24.71 12.75 -20.15
C GLU A 47 -23.76 12.63 -18.96
N GLU A 48 -24.13 13.18 -17.80
CA GLU A 48 -23.52 12.73 -16.54
C GLU A 48 -24.19 11.44 -16.10
N ALA A 49 -23.61 10.36 -16.63
CA ALA A 49 -23.70 9.01 -16.13
C ALA A 49 -23.54 9.01 -14.59
N GLY A 50 -24.67 8.95 -13.91
CA GLY A 50 -25.12 7.68 -13.37
C GLY A 50 -24.07 6.94 -12.52
N GLY A 51 -24.30 6.99 -11.22
CA GLY A 51 -23.85 5.94 -10.31
C GLY A 51 -22.44 6.14 -9.78
N GLY A 52 -22.32 6.94 -8.73
CA GLY A 52 -21.40 6.64 -7.65
C GLY A 52 -21.78 5.30 -7.03
N GLY A 53 -21.56 4.21 -7.76
CA GLY A 53 -21.68 2.87 -7.22
C GLY A 53 -20.56 2.73 -6.20
N GLU A 54 -20.94 2.57 -4.94
CA GLU A 54 -20.16 1.83 -3.97
C GLU A 54 -19.79 0.50 -4.61
N ALA A 55 -18.69 0.47 -5.36
CA ALA A 55 -18.05 -0.77 -5.72
C ALA A 55 -17.75 -1.42 -4.37
N GLU A 56 -18.50 -2.47 -4.05
CA GLU A 56 -18.33 -3.27 -2.85
C GLU A 56 -16.82 -3.45 -2.63
N ARG A 57 -16.30 -2.82 -1.58
CA ARG A 57 -14.88 -2.88 -1.26
C ARG A 57 -14.61 -4.29 -0.76
N GLN A 58 -14.37 -5.21 -1.69
CA GLN A 58 -13.88 -6.54 -1.38
C GLN A 58 -12.66 -6.39 -0.44
N PRO A 59 -12.60 -7.12 0.69
CA PRO A 59 -11.44 -7.07 1.56
C PRO A 59 -10.20 -7.44 0.76
N TRP A 60 -9.11 -6.71 1.00
CA TRP A 60 -7.79 -7.01 0.47
C TRP A 60 -6.97 -7.67 1.57
N PHE A 61 -6.07 -8.58 1.18
CA PHE A 61 -5.15 -9.25 2.08
C PHE A 61 -3.76 -9.20 1.48
N GLU A 62 -2.76 -8.92 2.31
CA GLU A 62 -1.36 -8.85 1.91
C GLU A 62 -0.49 -9.56 2.93
N SER A 63 0.33 -10.49 2.47
CA SER A 63 1.29 -11.20 3.31
C SER A 63 2.67 -10.55 3.24
N LEU A 64 3.37 -10.52 4.37
CA LEU A 64 4.73 -10.00 4.45
C LEU A 64 5.61 -11.03 5.16
N TYR A 65 6.65 -11.48 4.46
CA TYR A 65 7.64 -12.41 4.99
C TYR A 65 9.02 -11.76 5.01
N GLN A 66 9.76 -11.98 6.09
CA GLN A 66 11.13 -11.49 6.29
C GLN A 66 11.95 -12.60 6.94
N GLY A 67 13.14 -12.87 6.39
CA GLY A 67 14.06 -13.85 6.96
C GLY A 67 15.48 -13.61 6.48
N ALA A 68 16.43 -13.69 7.41
CA ALA A 68 17.87 -13.69 7.16
C ALA A 68 18.58 -14.25 8.41
N VAL A 69 19.86 -14.60 8.29
CA VAL A 69 20.68 -15.07 9.40
C VAL A 69 21.53 -13.91 9.92
N PHE A 70 21.53 -13.71 11.23
CA PHE A 70 22.33 -12.69 11.91
C PHE A 70 23.12 -13.31 13.05
N GLN A 71 24.35 -12.85 13.26
CA GLN A 71 25.08 -13.15 14.49
C GLN A 71 24.45 -12.36 15.64
N LEU A 72 24.10 -13.04 16.74
CA LEU A 72 23.57 -12.44 17.96
C LEU A 72 24.50 -12.72 19.13
N ARG A 73 24.44 -11.86 20.15
CA ARG A 73 25.10 -12.09 21.43
C ARG A 73 24.11 -12.67 22.44
N ARG A 74 24.64 -13.36 23.45
CA ARG A 74 23.82 -13.85 24.57
C ARG A 74 23.14 -12.66 25.25
N GLY A 75 21.82 -12.73 25.40
CA GLY A 75 21.02 -11.65 26.01
C GLY A 75 20.48 -10.61 25.02
N ASP A 76 20.84 -10.68 23.72
CA ASP A 76 20.17 -9.87 22.71
C ASP A 76 18.69 -10.25 22.64
N ARG A 77 17.81 -9.23 22.62
CA ARG A 77 16.35 -9.39 22.51
C ARG A 77 15.90 -9.05 21.09
N LEU A 78 15.03 -9.88 20.53
CA LEU A 78 14.45 -9.68 19.20
C LEU A 78 12.98 -9.32 19.31
N GLU A 79 12.54 -8.39 18.47
CA GLU A 79 11.14 -7.96 18.39
C GLU A 79 10.69 -7.87 16.93
N ALA A 80 9.46 -8.26 16.65
CA ALA A 80 8.81 -8.06 15.35
C ALA A 80 7.62 -7.13 15.53
N THR A 81 7.68 -5.95 14.89
CA THR A 81 6.64 -4.92 15.00
C THR A 81 6.09 -4.58 13.62
N THR A 82 4.82 -4.14 13.59
CA THR A 82 4.12 -3.75 12.36
C THR A 82 3.27 -2.51 12.61
N THR A 83 3.21 -1.64 11.60
CA THR A 83 2.44 -0.39 11.69
C THR A 83 1.62 -0.15 10.41
N PRO A 84 0.30 0.15 10.55
CA PRO A 84 -0.49 0.13 11.77
C PRO A 84 -1.06 -1.28 12.07
N GLY A 85 -1.06 -1.69 13.35
CA GLY A 85 -1.51 -3.03 13.77
C GLY A 85 -3.00 -3.33 13.52
N ARG A 86 -3.83 -2.32 13.25
CA ARG A 86 -5.27 -2.47 12.94
C ARG A 86 -5.58 -3.25 11.65
N PHE A 87 -4.57 -3.47 10.80
CA PHE A 87 -4.73 -4.20 9.53
C PHE A 87 -4.19 -5.64 9.63
N LEU A 88 -3.80 -6.10 10.81
CA LEU A 88 -3.44 -7.51 11.02
C LEU A 88 -4.71 -8.34 11.07
N ASP A 89 -4.73 -9.39 10.25
CA ASP A 89 -5.72 -10.45 10.36
C ASP A 89 -5.19 -11.55 11.29
N LEU A 90 -5.92 -11.80 12.39
CA LEU A 90 -5.60 -12.84 13.37
C LEU A 90 -6.58 -14.02 13.30
N HIS A 91 -7.52 -14.01 12.35
CA HIS A 91 -8.61 -14.98 12.24
C HIS A 91 -8.32 -16.11 11.22
N GLY A 92 -7.06 -16.54 11.12
CA GLY A 92 -6.64 -17.64 10.24
C GLY A 92 -7.38 -18.95 10.47
#